data_AF-A0AAW8Q445-F1
#
_entry.id   AF-A0AAW8Q445-F1
#
_cell.length_a   1.000
_cell.length_b   1.000
_cell.length_c   1.000
_cell.angle_alpha   90.00
_cell.angle_beta   90.00
_cell.angle_gamma   90.00
#
_symmetry.space_group_name_H-M   'P 1'
#
loop_
_entity.id
_entity.type
_entity.pdbx_description
1 polymer ?
#
loop_
_entity_poly.entity_id
_entity_poly.type
_entity_poly.pdbx_seq_one_letter_code
_entity_poly.pdbx_strand_id
1 'polypeptide(L)'
;MNISKTTEKFASDRGMELETSEVEVMKGVKAEVIYFYEKESDCEPMLSYLSNEDGSLSYYGNIYLPQEIKEELPAYIENEKDLRQVIDFVSKEYAKVDNDFAAIVEQSKLEATERAKSQRSSKMKM
;
A
#
# COMPACT_ATOMS: atom_id res chain seq x y z
N MET A 1 12.92 -14.74 -6.67
CA MET A 1 11.74 -15.02 -7.50
C MET A 1 11.84 -14.25 -8.81
N ASN A 2 11.71 -14.92 -9.95
CA ASN A 2 11.49 -14.24 -11.22
C ASN A 2 9.98 -13.99 -11.39
N ILE A 3 9.53 -12.74 -11.38
CA ILE A 3 8.09 -12.40 -11.42
C ILE A 3 7.55 -12.62 -12.83
N SER A 4 6.51 -13.45 -12.95
CA SER A 4 5.85 -13.69 -14.23
C SER A 4 5.01 -12.49 -14.68
N LYS A 5 4.86 -12.34 -16.00
CA LYS A 5 3.93 -11.36 -16.61
C LYS A 5 2.50 -11.50 -16.12
N THR A 6 2.08 -12.70 -15.72
CA THR A 6 0.76 -12.93 -15.14
C THR A 6 0.64 -12.23 -13.79
N THR A 7 1.68 -12.29 -12.96
CA THR A 7 1.71 -11.61 -11.66
C THR A 7 1.85 -10.10 -11.81
N GLU A 8 2.70 -9.62 -12.72
CA GLU A 8 2.81 -8.18 -13.05
C GLU A 8 1.46 -7.61 -13.49
N LYS A 9 0.77 -8.28 -14.43
CA LYS A 9 -0.55 -7.87 -14.88
C LYS A 9 -1.57 -7.91 -13.73
N PHE A 10 -1.52 -8.95 -12.89
CA PHE A 10 -2.43 -9.09 -11.74
C PHE A 10 -2.28 -7.93 -10.74
N ALA A 11 -1.06 -7.46 -10.50
CA ALA A 11 -0.78 -6.26 -9.71
C ALA A 11 -1.29 -4.99 -10.39
N SER A 12 -0.99 -4.82 -11.68
CA SER A 12 -1.40 -3.63 -12.45
C SER A 12 -2.92 -3.46 -12.55
N ASP A 13 -3.66 -4.57 -12.66
CA ASP A 13 -5.13 -4.58 -12.65
C ASP A 13 -5.71 -4.16 -11.28
N ARG A 14 -4.89 -4.13 -10.23
CA ARG A 14 -5.23 -3.74 -8.84
C ARG A 14 -4.63 -2.42 -8.40
N GLY A 15 -4.11 -1.63 -9.35
CA GLY A 15 -3.53 -0.33 -9.03
C GLY A 15 -2.17 -0.43 -8.34
N MET A 16 -1.43 -1.52 -8.56
CA MET A 16 -0.07 -1.68 -8.06
C MET A 16 0.93 -1.97 -9.18
N GLU A 17 2.18 -1.60 -8.97
CA GLU A 17 3.31 -1.95 -9.84
C GLU A 17 4.40 -2.65 -9.03
N LEU A 18 5.05 -3.63 -9.63
CA LEU A 18 6.16 -4.36 -9.01
C LEU A 18 7.43 -4.05 -9.77
N GLU A 19 8.49 -3.70 -9.05
CA GLU A 19 9.81 -3.48 -9.62
C GLU A 19 10.81 -4.41 -8.93
N THR A 20 11.72 -4.99 -9.71
CA THR A 20 12.81 -5.80 -9.19
C THR A 20 14.13 -5.06 -9.38
N SER A 21 14.90 -4.91 -8.29
CA SER A 21 16.21 -4.24 -8.34
C SER A 21 17.25 -5.00 -7.50
N GLU A 22 18.50 -5.02 -7.96
CA GLU A 22 19.62 -5.53 -7.17
C GLU A 22 20.13 -4.43 -6.23
N VAL A 23 20.20 -4.71 -4.93
CA VAL A 23 20.71 -3.76 -3.93
C VAL A 23 21.78 -4.40 -3.06
N GLU A 24 22.68 -3.58 -2.52
CA GLU A 24 23.67 -4.00 -1.54
C GLU A 24 23.03 -3.99 -0.13
N VAL A 25 22.73 -5.17 0.41
CA VAL A 25 22.07 -5.32 1.73
C VAL A 25 23.09 -5.34 2.88
N MET A 26 24.33 -5.72 2.59
CA MET A 26 25.48 -5.63 3.48
C MET A 26 26.73 -5.37 2.65
N LYS A 27 27.80 -4.88 3.26
CA LYS A 27 29.06 -4.58 2.56
C LYS A 27 29.55 -5.80 1.75
N GLY A 28 29.53 -5.68 0.42
CA GLY A 28 29.92 -6.72 -0.53
C GLY A 28 28.87 -7.82 -0.77
N VAL A 29 27.67 -7.70 -0.20
CA VAL A 29 26.57 -8.65 -0.34
C VAL A 29 25.42 -7.98 -1.08
N LYS A 30 25.14 -8.48 -2.27
CA LYS A 30 24.00 -8.03 -3.08
C LYS A 30 22.85 -9.01 -2.97
N ALA A 31 21.63 -8.48 -2.95
CA ALA A 31 20.42 -9.25 -3.02
C ALA A 31 19.45 -8.58 -4.00
N GLU A 32 18.63 -9.40 -4.65
CA GLU A 32 17.52 -8.91 -5.44
C GLU A 32 16.34 -8.57 -4.50
N VAL A 33 15.70 -7.43 -4.75
CA VAL A 33 14.58 -6.92 -3.96
C VAL A 33 13.41 -6.67 -4.89
N ILE A 34 12.23 -7.07 -4.45
CA ILE A 34 10.97 -6.75 -5.10
C ILE A 34 10.31 -5.61 -4.33
N TYR A 35 10.12 -4.49 -5.01
CA TYR A 35 9.43 -3.31 -4.53
C TYR A 35 7.99 -3.28 -5.02
N PHE A 36 7.09 -2.81 -4.18
CA PHE A 36 5.69 -2.64 -4.50
C PHE A 36 5.39 -1.15 -4.52
N TYR A 37 4.86 -0.66 -5.62
CA TYR A 37 4.44 0.73 -5.79
C TYR A 37 2.93 0.81 -5.97
N GLU A 38 2.36 1.93 -5.57
CA GLU A 38 1.08 2.37 -6.13
C GLU A 38 1.27 2.64 -7.62
N LYS A 39 0.30 2.23 -8.44
CA LYS A 39 0.37 2.47 -9.87
C LYS A 39 0.38 3.97 -10.15
N GLU A 40 1.24 4.38 -11.08
CA GLU A 40 1.46 5.79 -11.44
C GLU A 40 2.16 6.63 -10.35
N SER A 41 2.62 6.01 -9.25
CA SER A 41 3.54 6.65 -8.29
C SER A 41 4.98 6.44 -8.76
N ASP A 42 5.73 7.53 -8.95
CA ASP A 42 7.13 7.53 -9.40
C ASP A 42 8.12 7.87 -8.28
N CYS A 43 7.65 7.94 -7.03
CA CYS A 43 8.42 8.50 -5.92
C CYS A 43 9.08 7.44 -5.04
N GLU A 44 8.30 6.75 -4.20
CA GLU A 44 8.80 5.76 -3.24
C GLU A 44 7.93 4.49 -3.26
N PRO A 45 8.53 3.31 -3.04
CA PRO A 45 7.77 2.08 -2.91
C PRO A 45 7.01 2.05 -1.58
N MET A 46 5.87 1.36 -1.54
CA MET A 46 5.07 1.14 -0.33
C MET A 46 5.78 0.20 0.66
N LEU A 47 6.30 -0.90 0.13
CA LEU A 47 6.94 -1.99 0.87
C LEU A 47 7.92 -2.76 -0.03
N SER A 48 8.70 -3.65 0.56
CA SER A 48 9.62 -4.52 -0.19
C SER A 48 9.82 -5.91 0.43
N TYR A 49 10.19 -6.84 -0.44
CA TYR A 49 10.59 -8.20 -0.10
C TYR A 49 11.95 -8.56 -0.73
N LEU A 50 12.80 -9.27 0.01
CA LEU A 50 14.03 -9.87 -0.51
C LEU A 50 13.68 -11.12 -1.33
N SER A 51 14.35 -11.25 -2.47
CA SER A 51 14.31 -12.43 -3.33
C SER A 51 15.35 -13.44 -2.87
N ASN A 52 14.90 -14.61 -2.39
CA ASN A 52 15.78 -15.68 -1.93
C ASN A 52 16.25 -16.56 -3.11
N GLU A 53 17.36 -17.28 -2.92
CA GLU A 53 17.95 -18.16 -3.94
C GLU A 53 17.02 -19.30 -4.39
N ASP A 54 16.17 -19.79 -3.49
CA ASP A 54 15.19 -20.85 -3.76
C ASP A 54 13.95 -20.37 -4.53
N GLY A 55 13.88 -19.07 -4.83
CA GLY A 55 12.74 -18.46 -5.52
C GLY A 55 11.63 -17.97 -4.59
N SER A 56 11.73 -18.19 -3.28
CA SER A 56 10.82 -17.61 -2.28
C SER A 56 11.17 -16.15 -1.96
N LEU A 57 10.34 -15.48 -1.16
CA LEU A 57 10.57 -14.12 -0.71
C LEU A 57 10.55 -13.99 0.82
N SER A 58 11.38 -13.10 1.34
CA SER A 58 11.41 -12.73 2.77
C SER A 58 11.08 -11.25 2.94
N TYR A 59 10.24 -10.91 3.91
CA TYR A 59 9.88 -9.51 4.16
C TYR A 59 11.13 -8.66 4.43
N TYR A 60 11.23 -7.51 3.76
CA TYR A 60 12.42 -6.66 3.83
C TYR A 60 12.16 -5.31 4.50
N GLY A 61 11.08 -4.63 4.09
CA GLY A 61 10.84 -3.29 4.59
C GLY A 61 9.43 -2.78 4.38
N ASN A 62 9.02 -1.90 5.29
CA ASN A 62 7.91 -0.98 5.12
C ASN A 62 8.47 0.41 4.84
N ILE A 63 7.85 1.16 3.94
CA ILE A 63 8.15 2.58 3.78
C ILE A 63 6.99 3.39 4.36
N TYR A 64 5.76 3.18 3.86
CA TYR A 64 4.62 3.99 4.27
C TYR A 64 3.29 3.24 4.39
N LEU A 65 3.25 1.91 4.29
CA LEU A 65 1.99 1.21 4.60
C LEU A 65 1.56 1.51 6.04
N PRO A 66 0.26 1.75 6.27
CA PRO A 66 -0.33 1.80 7.60
C PRO A 66 0.05 0.59 8.44
N GLN A 67 0.22 0.80 9.74
CA GLN A 67 0.69 -0.23 10.66
C GLN A 67 -0.24 -1.45 10.66
N GLU A 68 -1.56 -1.23 10.59
CA GLU A 68 -2.57 -2.28 10.59
C GLU A 68 -2.48 -3.19 9.36
N ILE A 69 -2.06 -2.65 8.21
CA ILE A 69 -1.86 -3.44 6.98
C ILE A 69 -0.51 -4.16 7.06
N LYS A 70 0.53 -3.46 7.50
CA LYS A 70 1.90 -3.99 7.58
C LYS A 70 2.00 -5.21 8.49
N GLU A 71 1.35 -5.19 9.66
CA GLU A 71 1.46 -6.29 10.65
C GLU A 71 0.75 -7.59 10.19
N GLU A 72 -0.12 -7.51 9.18
CA GLU A 72 -0.78 -8.68 8.57
C GLU A 72 0.03 -9.27 7.40
N LEU A 73 1.13 -8.62 6.99
CA LEU A 73 1.95 -9.10 5.88
C LEU A 73 2.75 -10.34 6.28
N PRO A 74 2.80 -11.37 5.42
CA PRO A 74 3.59 -12.56 5.72
C PRO A 74 5.08 -12.22 5.71
N ALA A 75 5.81 -12.72 6.70
CA ALA A 75 7.27 -12.62 6.73
C ALA A 75 7.96 -13.44 5.63
N TYR A 76 7.27 -14.44 5.08
CA TYR A 76 7.77 -15.36 4.07
C TYR A 76 6.69 -15.67 3.02
N ILE A 77 7.07 -15.63 1.75
CA ILE A 77 6.20 -15.95 0.61
C ILE A 77 6.88 -17.06 -0.18
N GLU A 78 6.26 -18.24 -0.23
CA GLU A 78 6.88 -19.42 -0.85
C GLU A 78 6.93 -19.32 -2.37
N ASN A 79 5.87 -18.79 -2.98
CA ASN A 79 5.70 -18.84 -4.43
C ASN A 79 4.81 -17.68 -4.95
N GLU A 80 4.70 -17.57 -6.28
CA GLU A 80 3.92 -16.51 -6.93
C GLU A 80 2.42 -16.54 -6.61
N LYS A 81 1.84 -17.70 -6.27
CA LYS A 81 0.41 -17.76 -5.89
C LYS A 81 0.20 -17.02 -4.58
N ASP A 82 1.11 -17.20 -3.62
CA ASP A 82 1.06 -16.53 -2.32
C ASP A 82 1.42 -15.04 -2.48
N LEU A 83 2.36 -14.71 -3.37
CA LEU A 83 2.63 -13.31 -3.75
C LEU A 83 1.37 -12.60 -4.26
N ARG A 84 0.59 -13.26 -5.13
CA ARG A 84 -0.69 -12.70 -5.60
C ARG A 84 -1.73 -12.52 -4.49
N GLN A 85 -1.69 -13.34 -3.44
CA GLN A 85 -2.55 -13.13 -2.27
C GLN A 85 -2.13 -11.88 -1.49
N VAL A 86 -0.82 -11.64 -1.34
CA VAL A 86 -0.31 -10.41 -0.71
C VAL A 86 -0.68 -9.17 -1.52
N ILE A 87 -0.53 -9.21 -2.84
CA ILE A 87 -0.94 -8.11 -3.74
C ILE A 87 -2.46 -7.82 -3.61
N ASP A 88 -3.28 -8.87 -3.62
CA ASP A 88 -4.73 -8.74 -3.47
C ASP A 88 -5.12 -8.18 -2.10
N PHE A 89 -4.43 -8.58 -1.03
CA PHE A 89 -4.62 -8.05 0.31
C PHE A 89 -4.25 -6.56 0.39
N VAL A 90 -3.02 -6.20 0.02
CA VAL A 90 -2.52 -4.81 0.11
C VAL A 90 -3.40 -3.86 -0.70
N SER A 91 -3.71 -4.21 -1.95
CA SER A 91 -4.56 -3.37 -2.81
C SER A 91 -5.96 -3.11 -2.22
N LYS A 92 -6.56 -4.11 -1.56
CA LYS A 92 -7.89 -3.97 -0.94
C LYS A 92 -7.85 -3.18 0.34
N GLU A 93 -6.92 -3.48 1.24
CA GLU A 93 -6.87 -2.81 2.54
C GLU A 93 -6.41 -1.35 2.39
N TYR A 94 -5.43 -1.09 1.51
CA TYR A 94 -4.96 0.28 1.29
C TYR A 94 -6.03 1.17 0.67
N ALA A 95 -6.79 0.66 -0.30
CA ALA A 95 -7.93 1.39 -0.88
C ALA A 95 -9.03 1.72 0.14
N LYS A 96 -9.20 0.94 1.23
CA LYS A 96 -10.15 1.28 2.29
C LYS A 96 -9.69 2.49 3.07
N VAL A 97 -8.39 2.58 3.36
CA VAL A 97 -7.80 3.70 4.12
C VAL A 97 -8.05 5.03 3.41
N ASP A 98 -7.87 5.06 2.09
CA ASP A 98 -8.15 6.27 1.29
C ASP A 98 -9.62 6.67 1.31
N ASN A 99 -10.52 5.69 1.20
CA ASN A 99 -11.96 5.92 1.23
C ASN A 99 -12.44 6.40 2.62
N ASP A 100 -11.90 5.83 3.69
CA ASP A 100 -12.20 6.25 5.06
C ASP A 100 -11.75 7.70 5.29
N PHE A 101 -10.58 8.08 4.78
CA PHE A 101 -10.10 9.46 4.84
C PHE A 101 -11.02 10.42 4.08
N ALA A 102 -11.46 10.04 2.88
CA ALA A 102 -12.40 10.84 2.09
C ALA A 102 -13.74 11.03 2.81
N ALA A 103 -14.27 9.97 3.42
CA ALA A 103 -15.53 10.01 4.18
C ALA A 103 -15.42 10.91 5.42
N ILE A 104 -14.31 10.84 6.17
CA ILE A 104 -14.06 11.70 7.34
C ILE A 104 -14.01 13.17 6.93
N VAL A 105 -13.35 13.48 5.80
CA VAL A 105 -13.27 14.84 5.26
C VAL A 105 -14.65 15.37 4.88
N GLU A 106 -15.50 14.55 4.27
CA GLU A 106 -16.86 14.93 3.89
C GLU A 106 -17.75 15.20 5.12
N GLN A 107 -17.72 14.30 6.11
CA GLN A 107 -18.47 14.50 7.37
C GLN A 107 -18.05 15.78 8.08
N SER A 108 -16.74 16.06 8.14
CA SER A 108 -16.21 17.29 8.75
C SER A 108 -16.73 18.56 8.05
N LYS A 109 -16.87 18.55 6.72
CA LYS A 109 -17.43 19.68 5.95
C LYS A 109 -18.92 19.89 6.24
N LEU A 110 -19.70 18.81 6.36
CA LEU A 110 -21.13 18.87 6.68
C LEU A 110 -21.34 19.46 8.07
N GLU A 111 -20.63 18.97 9.09
CA GLU A 111 -20.73 19.49 10.46
C GLU A 111 -20.38 20.98 10.55
N ALA A 112 -19.30 21.41 9.86
CA ALA A 112 -18.92 22.82 9.83
C ALA A 112 -20.03 23.69 9.22
N THR A 113 -20.69 23.19 8.18
CA THR A 113 -21.81 23.88 7.51
C THR A 113 -23.04 23.99 8.42
N GLU A 114 -23.38 22.92 9.15
CA GLU A 114 -24.50 22.92 10.10
C GLU A 114 -24.26 23.87 11.27
N ARG A 115 -23.05 23.86 11.85
CA ARG A 115 -22.66 24.81 12.91
C ARG A 115 -22.80 26.26 12.44
N ALA A 116 -22.36 26.57 11.22
CA ALA A 116 -22.49 27.91 10.64
C ALA A 116 -23.95 28.35 10.44
N LYS A 117 -24.84 27.43 9.98
CA LYS A 117 -26.28 27.70 9.85
C LYS A 117 -26.94 27.96 11.20
N SER A 118 -26.63 27.15 12.22
CA SER A 118 -27.16 27.30 13.58
C SER A 118 -26.79 28.64 14.22
N GLN A 119 -25.53 29.07 14.07
CA GLN A 119 -25.05 30.37 14.58
C GLN A 119 -25.74 31.55 13.88
N ARG A 120 -25.94 31.49 12.56
CA ARG A 120 -26.67 32.54 11.82
C ARG A 120 -28.14 32.63 12.24
N SER A 121 -28.81 31.49 12.43
CA SER A 121 -30.20 31.46 12.90
C SER A 121 -30.35 32.03 14.31
N SER A 122 -29.38 31.83 15.18
CA SER A 122 -29.43 32.36 16.55
C SER A 122 -29.23 33.88 16.58
N LYS A 123 -28.37 34.41 15.69
CA LYS A 123 -28.10 35.85 15.58
C LYS A 123 -29.25 36.67 14.96
N MET A 124 -30.15 36.06 14.19
CA MET A 124 -31.35 36.70 13.63
C MET A 124 -32.55 36.73 14.59
N LYS A 125 -32.49 35.99 15.69
CA LYS A 125 -33.56 35.93 16.71
C LYS A 125 -33.30 36.84 17.91
N MET A 126 -32.17 37.54 17.94
CA MET A 126 -31.84 38.63 18.87
C MET A 126 -31.99 39.97 18.16
#